data_AF-T0L502-F1
#
_entry.id   AF-T0L502-F1
#
_cell.length_a   1.000
_cell.length_b   1.000
_cell.length_c   1.000
_cell.angle_alpha   90.00
_cell.angle_beta   90.00
_cell.angle_gamma   90.00
#
_symmetry.space_group_name_H-M   'P 1'
#
loop_
_entity.id
_entity.type
_entity.pdbx_description
1 polymer ?
#
loop_
_entity_poly.entity_id
_entity_poly.type
_entity_poly.pdbx_seq_one_letter_code
_entity_poly.pdbx_strand_id
1 'polypeptide(L)' 'NLYKVIEHLEEDNEALKSDRDALRQRHDQLEDDIEQYKRENEIFHRLLEHFDSTAFMNFNTYRDDRPLKKEIKRLKEH' A
#
# COMPACT_ATOMS: atom_id res chain seq x y z
N ASN A 1 24.70 38.98 22.12
CA ASN A 1 25.31 38.50 20.86
C ASN A 1 24.18 38.17 19.88
N LEU A 2 23.57 39.20 19.29
CA LEU A 2 22.33 39.09 18.50
C LEU A 2 22.59 38.51 17.10
N TYR A 3 23.75 38.83 16.53
CA TYR A 3 24.17 38.36 15.20
C TYR A 3 24.23 36.84 15.10
N LYS A 4 24.83 36.17 16.08
CA LYS A 4 24.88 34.70 16.10
C LYS A 4 23.51 34.04 16.20
N VAL A 5 22.57 34.69 16.89
CA VAL A 5 21.20 34.19 16.99
C VAL A 5 20.49 34.32 15.64
N ILE A 6 20.71 35.42 14.92
CA ILE A 6 20.16 35.62 13.57
C ILE A 6 20.73 34.59 12.59
N GLU A 7 22.05 34.38 12.62
CA GLU A 7 22.74 33.40 11.76
C GLU A 7 22.20 31.98 11.97
N HIS A 8 22.06 31.52 13.21
CA HIS A 8 21.47 30.21 13.49
C HIS A 8 20.00 30.09 13.06
N LEU A 9 19.21 31.15 13.20
CA LEU A 9 17.82 31.14 12.73
C LEU A 9 17.73 31.08 11.20
N GLU A 10 18.68 31.67 10.48
CA GLU A 10 18.77 31.55 9.02
C GLU A 10 19.15 30.13 8.60
N GLU A 11 20.15 29.52 9.27
CA GLU A 11 20.54 28.14 9.05
C GLU A 11 19.39 27.16 9.29
N ASP A 12 18.68 27.30 10.41
CA ASP A 12 17.52 26.47 10.75
C ASP A 12 16.40 26.64 9.72
N ASN A 13 16.16 27.87 9.25
CA ASN A 13 15.12 28.13 8.25
C ASN A 13 15.45 27.49 6.89
N GLU A 14 16.71 27.51 6.47
CA GLU A 14 17.14 26.83 5.24
C GLU A 14 17.06 25.30 5.38
N ALA A 15 17.44 24.75 6.53
CA ALA A 15 17.27 23.31 6.82
C ALA A 15 15.80 22.90 6.75
N LEU A 16 14.89 23.67 7.36
CA LEU A 16 13.45 23.40 7.35
C LEU A 16 12.85 23.49 5.94
N LYS A 17 13.32 24.40 5.08
CA LYS A 17 12.90 24.45 3.68
C LYS A 17 13.34 23.21 2.92
N SER A 18 14.59 22.77 3.13
CA SER A 18 15.11 21.56 2.50
C SER A 18 14.32 20.33 2.93
N ASP A 19 14.05 20.17 4.22
CA ASP A 19 13.26 19.07 4.76
C ASP A 19 11.82 19.07 4.20
N ARG A 20 11.19 20.25 4.13
CA ARG A 20 9.85 20.40 3.54
C ARG A 20 9.85 19.95 2.07
N ASP A 21 10.85 20.32 1.30
CA ASP A 21 10.92 19.98 -0.13
C ASP A 21 11.17 18.49 -0.33
N ALA A 22 12.01 17.86 0.51
CA ALA A 22 12.20 16.41 0.53
C ALA A 22 10.92 15.65 0.90
N LEU A 23 10.18 16.12 1.90
CA LEU A 23 8.89 15.54 2.30
C LEU A 23 7.86 15.64 1.17
N ARG A 24 7.83 16.77 0.45
CA ARG A 24 6.94 16.95 -0.70
C ARG A 24 7.26 15.98 -1.82
N GLN A 25 8.54 15.85 -2.18
CA GLN A 25 8.96 14.87 -3.20
C GLN A 25 8.57 13.44 -2.80
N ARG A 26 8.75 13.08 -1.53
CA ARG A 26 8.37 11.76 -1.02
C ARG A 26 6.86 11.54 -1.04
N HIS A 27 6.08 12.58 -0.75
CA HIS A 27 4.62 12.54 -0.83
C HIS A 27 4.17 12.27 -2.27
N ASP A 28 4.69 13.03 -3.22
CA ASP A 28 4.34 12.89 -4.64
C ASP A 28 4.67 11.47 -5.15
N GLN A 29 5.83 10.92 -4.77
CA GLN A 29 6.19 9.53 -5.09
C GLN A 29 5.21 8.51 -4.48
N LEU A 30 4.77 8.71 -3.24
CA LEU A 30 3.82 7.80 -2.60
C LEU A 30 2.43 7.88 -3.27
N GLU A 31 2.02 9.03 -3.77
CA GLU A 31 0.78 9.16 -4.54
C GLU A 31 0.86 8.34 -5.84
N ASP A 32 1.98 8.43 -6.56
CA ASP A 32 2.24 7.65 -7.78
C ASP A 32 2.22 6.14 -7.51
N ASP A 33 2.89 5.69 -6.43
CA ASP A 33 2.93 4.28 -6.01
C ASP A 33 1.52 3.76 -5.66
N ILE A 34 0.73 4.56 -4.92
CA ILE A 34 -0.66 4.20 -4.58
C ILE A 34 -1.51 4.07 -5.85
N GLU A 35 -1.35 4.98 -6.80
CA GLU A 35 -2.09 4.93 -8.06
C GLU A 35 -1.72 3.69 -8.88
N GLN A 36 -0.42 3.33 -8.92
CA GLN A 36 0.02 2.09 -9.52
C GLN A 36 -0.62 0.87 -8.86
N TYR A 37 -0.58 0.77 -7.53
CA TYR A 37 -1.19 -0.37 -6.83
C TYR A 37 -2.69 -0.46 -7.03
N LYS A 38 -3.41 0.66 -7.16
CA LYS A 38 -4.84 0.65 -7.51
C LYS A 38 -5.07 0.02 -8.89
N ARG A 39 -4.26 0.40 -9.89
CA ARG A 39 -4.34 -0.18 -11.24
C ARG A 39 -4.03 -1.68 -11.24
N GLU A 40 -2.98 -2.08 -10.54
CA GLU A 40 -2.63 -3.51 -10.41
C GLU A 40 -3.76 -4.29 -9.73
N ASN A 41 -4.33 -3.75 -8.66
CA ASN A 41 -5.43 -4.39 -7.95
C ASN A 41 -6.70 -4.51 -8.82
N GLU A 42 -7.00 -3.51 -9.65
CA GLU A 42 -8.10 -3.61 -10.61
C GLU A 42 -7.88 -4.75 -11.62
N ILE A 43 -6.65 -4.96 -12.09
CA ILE A 43 -6.30 -6.10 -12.96
C ILE A 43 -6.52 -7.42 -12.23
N PHE A 44 -6.08 -7.53 -10.97
CA PHE A 44 -6.34 -8.73 -10.15
C PHE A 44 -7.83 -8.98 -9.95
N HIS A 45 -8.63 -7.95 -9.67
CA HIS A 45 -10.07 -8.08 -9.55
C HIS A 45 -10.72 -8.60 -10.83
N ARG A 46 -10.36 -8.05 -11.99
CA ARG A 46 -10.86 -8.52 -13.29
C ARG A 46 -10.45 -9.96 -13.58
N LEU A 47 -9.23 -10.37 -13.19
CA LEU A 47 -8.79 -11.76 -13.31
C LEU A 47 -9.62 -12.70 -12.43
N LEU A 48 -9.90 -12.31 -11.18
CA LEU A 48 -10.76 -13.10 -10.28
C LEU A 48 -12.18 -13.23 -10.82
N GLU A 49 -12.77 -12.15 -11.35
CA GLU A 49 -14.08 -12.18 -12.02
C GLU A 49 -14.07 -13.10 -13.26
N HIS A 50 -12.98 -13.07 -14.03
CA HIS A 50 -12.82 -13.98 -15.17
C HIS A 50 -12.76 -15.45 -14.73
N PHE A 51 -12.05 -15.77 -13.66
CA PHE A 51 -11.99 -17.14 -13.13
C PHE A 51 -13.34 -17.64 -12.61
N ASP A 52 -14.11 -16.78 -11.94
CA ASP A 52 -15.46 -17.11 -11.45
C ASP A 52 -16.45 -17.31 -12.61
N SER A 53 -16.40 -16.45 -13.63
CA SER A 53 -17.29 -16.50 -14.81
C SER A 53 -16.99 -17.65 -15.78
N THR A 54 -15.73 -18.10 -15.87
CA THR A 54 -15.32 -19.21 -16.75
C THR A 54 -15.39 -20.59 -16.09
N ALA A 55 -15.94 -20.68 -14.87
CA ALA A 55 -16.17 -21.92 -14.13
C ALA A 55 -14.92 -22.80 -13.91
N PHE A 56 -13.71 -22.22 -13.90
CA PHE A 56 -12.50 -22.92 -13.45
C PHE A 56 -12.48 -23.10 -11.91
N MET A 57 -13.19 -22.25 -11.16
CA MET A 57 -13.49 -22.37 -9.73
C MET A 57 -14.75 -21.53 -9.39
N ASN A 58 -15.73 -22.09 -8.68
CA ASN A 58 -16.97 -21.42 -8.31
C ASN A 58 -16.86 -20.79 -6.90
N PHE A 59 -16.66 -19.48 -6.80
CA PHE A 59 -16.45 -18.79 -5.52
C PHE A 59 -17.73 -18.60 -4.69
N ASN A 60 -18.92 -18.89 -5.24
CA ASN A 60 -20.16 -18.93 -4.45
C ASN A 60 -20.15 -20.04 -3.37
N THR A 61 -19.17 -20.95 -3.38
CA THR A 61 -18.95 -21.96 -2.33
C THR A 61 -18.15 -21.45 -1.12
N TYR A 62 -17.44 -20.32 -1.22
CA TYR A 62 -16.65 -19.74 -0.10
C TYR A 62 -17.52 -19.12 0.99
N ARG A 63 -18.81 -18.91 0.76
CA ARG A 63 -19.68 -18.42 1.83
C ARG A 63 -19.86 -19.47 2.94
N ASP A 64 -19.60 -20.75 2.65
CA ASP A 64 -19.64 -21.84 3.63
C ASP A 64 -18.24 -22.45 3.82
N ASP A 65 -17.30 -21.63 4.30
CA ASP A 65 -15.88 -21.92 4.58
C ASP A 65 -15.59 -23.06 5.58
N ARG A 66 -16.60 -23.82 6.02
CA ARG A 66 -16.43 -24.92 6.97
C ARG A 66 -15.53 -26.05 6.45
N PRO A 67 -15.65 -26.50 5.18
CA PRO A 67 -14.77 -27.52 4.63
C PRO A 67 -13.33 -27.01 4.46
N LEU A 68 -13.15 -25.78 3.96
CA LEU A 68 -11.83 -25.20 3.71
C LEU A 68 -11.04 -24.97 5.01
N LYS A 69 -11.70 -24.46 6.06
CA LYS A 69 -11.10 -24.34 7.40
C LYS A 69 -10.66 -25.69 7.97
N LYS A 70 -11.41 -26.75 7.69
CA LYS A 70 -11.12 -28.11 8.19
C LYS A 70 -9.91 -28.71 7.48
N GLU A 71 -9.77 -28.47 6.19
CA GLU A 71 -8.64 -28.98 5.41
C GLU A 71 -7.35 -28.22 5.72
N ILE A 72 -7.41 -26.91 5.93
CA ILE A 72 -6.28 -26.12 6.43
C ILE A 72 -5.84 -26.58 7.83
N LYS A 73 -6.79 -26.95 8.71
CA LYS A 73 -6.47 -27.46 10.05
C LYS A 73 -5.72 -28.80 9.97
N ARG A 74 -6.16 -29.73 9.11
CA ARG A 74 -5.48 -31.02 8.90
C ARG A 74 -4.05 -30.86 8.40
N LEU A 75 -3.83 -29.93 7.48
CA LEU A 75 -2.49 -29.64 6.94
C LEU A 75 -1.54 -29.02 7.98
N LYS A 76 -2.06 -28.38 9.04
CA LYS A 76 -1.25 -27.85 10.15
C LYS A 76 -1.00 -28.86 11.28
N GLU A 77 -1.71 -29.98 11.28
CA GLU A 77 -1.59 -31.07 12.26
C GLU A 77 -0.70 -32.23 11.75
N HIS A 78 -0.06 -32.06 10.59
CA HIS A 78 1.08 -32.84 10.10
C HIS A 78 2.35 -31.99 10.15
#